data_AF-F6HS78-F1
#
_entry.id   AF-F6HS78-F1
#
_cell.length_a   1.000
_cell.length_b   1.000
_cell.length_c   1.000
_cell.angle_alpha   90.00
_cell.angle_beta   90.00
_cell.angle_gamma   90.00
#
_symmetry.space_group_name_H-M   'P 1'
#
loop_
_entity.id
_entity.type
_entity.pdbx_description
1 polymer ?
#
loop_
_entity_poly.entity_id
_entity_poly.type
_entity_poly.pdbx_seq_one_letter_code
_entity_poly.pdbx_strand_id
1 'polypeptide(L)'
;MKRQSLSSKKVQSVQFGQKGIPYLNTYDRWTIRYPDPLIKANDTSKLDLESNKITNFIKFDVGNVVMVIGGRNKGRVGVIKNGEKHKGSI
;
A
#
# COMPACT_ATOMS: atom_id res chain seq x y z
N MET A 1 -18.07 -19.74 -8.32
CA MET A 1 -16.85 -18.98 -8.63
C MET A 1 -16.14 -18.64 -7.31
N LYS A 2 -15.11 -19.40 -6.91
CA LYS A 2 -14.38 -19.13 -5.66
C LYS A 2 -13.61 -17.83 -5.84
N ARG A 3 -13.96 -16.77 -5.11
CA ARG A 3 -13.08 -15.60 -4.99
C ARG A 3 -11.79 -16.10 -4.36
N GLN A 4 -10.66 -15.90 -5.05
CA GLN A 4 -9.35 -16.07 -4.42
C GLN A 4 -9.31 -15.18 -3.17
N SER A 5 -8.73 -15.69 -2.09
CA SER A 5 -8.58 -15.06 -0.77
C SER A 5 -7.56 -13.91 -0.79
N LEU A 6 -7.64 -13.03 -1.80
CA LEU A 6 -6.72 -11.92 -2.00
C LEU A 6 -7.34 -10.63 -1.48
N SER A 7 -6.59 -9.91 -0.65
CA SER A 7 -6.96 -8.60 -0.13
C SER A 7 -5.94 -7.54 -0.54
N SER A 8 -6.41 -6.33 -0.81
CA SER A 8 -5.54 -5.19 -1.15
C SER A 8 -5.35 -4.33 0.10
N LYS A 9 -4.10 -4.17 0.54
CA LYS A 9 -3.73 -3.44 1.75
C LYS A 9 -2.83 -2.26 1.39
N LYS A 10 -3.17 -1.07 1.90
CA LYS A 10 -2.33 0.11 1.72
C LYS A 10 -1.11 0.02 2.64
N VAL A 11 0.06 0.37 2.10
CA VAL A 11 1.32 0.47 2.82
C VAL A 11 1.35 1.79 3.58
N GLN A 12 1.48 1.71 4.91
CA GLN A 12 1.60 2.86 5.78
C GLN A 12 3.05 3.33 5.86
N SER A 13 3.98 2.42 6.11
CA SER A 13 5.40 2.74 6.19
C SER A 13 6.28 1.56 5.83
N VAL A 14 7.48 1.86 5.36
CA VAL A 14 8.57 0.91 5.13
C VAL A 14 9.76 1.42 5.93
N GLN A 15 10.30 0.57 6.80
CA GLN A 15 11.32 0.95 7.78
C GLN A 15 12.31 -0.19 7.99
N PHE A 16 13.49 0.14 8.49
CA PHE A 16 14.49 -0.83 8.93
C PHE A 16 14.42 -1.01 10.44
N GLY A 17 14.36 -2.27 10.87
CA GLY A 17 14.34 -2.63 12.28
C GLY A 17 15.72 -2.89 12.85
N GLN A 18 15.71 -3.44 14.06
CA GLN A 18 16.94 -3.93 14.68
C GLN A 18 17.65 -4.90 13.72
N LYS A 19 18.98 -4.81 13.67
CA LYS A 19 19.83 -5.59 12.76
C LYS A 19 19.59 -5.32 11.26
N GLY A 20 19.03 -4.17 10.92
CA GLY A 20 18.83 -3.75 9.52
C GLY A 20 17.78 -4.58 8.78
N ILE A 21 16.86 -5.22 9.50
CA ILE A 21 15.82 -6.05 8.89
C ILE A 21 14.71 -5.13 8.33
N PRO A 22 14.45 -5.11 7.01
CA PRO A 22 13.38 -4.31 6.45
C PRO A 22 12.02 -4.89 6.82
N TYR A 23 11.11 -4.02 7.24
CA TYR A 23 9.72 -4.35 7.49
C TYR A 23 8.78 -3.32 6.88
N LEU A 24 7.62 -3.80 6.45
CA LEU A 24 6.54 -3.03 5.90
C LEU A 24 5.34 -3.11 6.83
N ASN A 25 4.78 -1.96 7.19
CA ASN A 25 3.55 -1.85 7.96
C ASN A 25 2.39 -1.47 7.05
N THR A 26 1.28 -2.18 7.17
CA THR A 26 0.02 -1.83 6.52
C THR A 26 -0.91 -1.08 7.46
N TYR A 27 -1.89 -0.35 6.91
CA TYR A 27 -2.92 0.32 7.71
C TYR A 27 -3.75 -0.63 8.57
N ASP A 28 -3.85 -1.90 8.18
CA ASP A 28 -4.55 -2.94 8.92
C ASP A 28 -3.70 -3.54 10.06
N ARG A 29 -2.60 -2.88 10.43
CA ARG A 29 -1.68 -3.28 11.52
C ARG A 29 -0.97 -4.61 11.25
N TRP A 30 -0.76 -4.96 10.00
CA TRP A 30 0.08 -6.11 9.66
C TRP A 30 1.50 -5.65 9.39
N THR A 31 2.47 -6.40 9.91
CA THR A 31 3.90 -6.17 9.70
C THR A 31 4.46 -7.31 8.88
N ILE A 32 4.94 -7.00 7.68
CA ILE A 32 5.52 -7.96 6.73
C ILE A 32 7.02 -7.75 6.72
N ARG A 33 7.79 -8.80 7.02
CA ARG A 33 9.25 -8.79 6.99
C ARG A 33 9.77 -9.13 5.60
N TYR A 34 10.90 -8.54 5.23
CA TYR A 34 11.53 -8.72 3.92
C TYR A 34 10.57 -8.41 2.75
N PRO A 35 9.93 -7.22 2.75
CA PRO A 35 9.17 -6.77 1.59
C PRO A 35 10.11 -6.55 0.39
N ASP A 36 9.54 -6.56 -0.82
CA ASP A 36 10.26 -6.13 -2.02
C ASP A 36 10.76 -4.68 -1.85
N PRO A 37 12.05 -4.40 -2.11
CA PRO A 37 12.63 -3.06 -1.94
C PRO A 37 12.01 -1.99 -2.83
N LEU A 38 11.26 -2.36 -3.88
CA LEU A 38 10.57 -1.43 -4.76
C LEU A 38 9.29 -0.84 -4.15
N ILE A 39 8.76 -1.46 -3.09
CA ILE A 39 7.52 -1.01 -2.43
C ILE A 39 7.80 0.20 -1.56
N LYS A 40 7.02 1.27 -1.76
CA LYS A 40 7.13 2.52 -1.00
C LYS A 40 5.90 2.78 -0.15
N ALA A 41 6.02 3.74 0.77
CA ALA A 41 4.86 4.24 1.51
C ALA A 41 3.79 4.75 0.53
N ASN A 42 2.51 4.54 0.87
CA ASN A 42 1.32 4.81 0.06
C ASN A 42 1.04 3.87 -1.11
N ASP A 43 1.94 2.95 -1.45
CA ASP A 43 1.63 1.88 -2.41
C ASP A 43 0.57 0.93 -1.84
N THR A 44 -0.01 0.10 -2.70
CA THR A 44 -0.96 -0.94 -2.30
C THR A 44 -0.36 -2.32 -2.53
N SER A 45 -0.22 -3.12 -1.49
CA SER A 45 0.21 -4.51 -1.58
C SER A 45 -0.99 -5.45 -1.65
N LYS A 46 -0.95 -6.41 -2.57
CA LYS A 46 -1.94 -7.47 -2.70
C LYS A 46 -1.47 -8.66 -1.89
N LEU A 47 -2.19 -8.93 -0.83
CA LEU A 47 -1.87 -9.97 0.15
C LEU A 47 -2.77 -11.18 -0.09
N ASP A 48 -2.18 -12.37 -0.05
CA ASP A 48 -2.93 -13.61 0.13
C ASP A 48 -3.24 -13.82 1.61
N LEU A 49 -4.54 -13.94 1.94
CA LEU A 49 -5.02 -14.08 3.32
C LEU A 49 -4.69 -15.44 3.93
N GLU A 50 -4.38 -16.45 3.12
CA GLU A 50 -4.01 -17.77 3.64
C GLU A 50 -2.53 -17.83 3.98
N SER A 51 -1.66 -17.40 3.05
CA SER A 51 -0.21 -17.43 3.26
C SER A 51 0.37 -16.20 3.97
N ASN A 52 -0.40 -15.12 4.08
CA ASN A 52 0.05 -13.82 4.58
C ASN A 52 1.26 -13.25 3.83
N LYS A 53 1.44 -13.64 2.56
CA LYS A 53 2.51 -13.17 1.68
C LYS A 53 1.99 -12.17 0.65
N ILE A 54 2.88 -11.26 0.26
CA ILE A 54 2.61 -10.31 -0.83
C ILE A 54 2.70 -11.07 -2.15
N THR A 55 1.62 -11.03 -2.92
CA THR A 55 1.54 -11.66 -4.25
C THR A 55 1.91 -10.68 -5.35
N ASN A 56 1.48 -9.43 -5.21
CA ASN A 56 1.75 -8.35 -6.16
C ASN A 56 1.63 -7.00 -5.43
N PHE A 57 2.08 -5.92 -6.04
CA PHE A 57 1.88 -4.56 -5.52
C PHE A 57 1.56 -3.58 -6.65
N ILE A 58 0.86 -2.51 -6.29
CA ILE A 58 0.44 -1.43 -7.18
C ILE A 58 1.06 -0.14 -6.65
N LYS A 59 1.85 0.52 -7.48
CA LYS A 59 2.50 1.79 -7.13
C LYS A 59 1.48 2.92 -7.07
N PHE A 60 1.68 3.86 -6.15
CA PHE A 60 0.92 5.10 -6.12
C PHE A 60 1.49 6.08 -7.15
N ASP A 61 1.01 5.96 -8.39
CA ASP A 61 1.50 6.74 -9.53
C ASP A 61 0.34 7.23 -10.44
N VAL A 62 0.65 8.19 -11.30
CA VAL A 62 -0.30 8.78 -12.25
C VAL A 62 -0.82 7.70 -13.20
N GLY A 63 -2.11 7.76 -13.51
CA GLY A 63 -2.79 6.79 -14.38
C GLY A 63 -3.40 5.60 -13.64
N ASN A 64 -3.10 5.42 -12.35
CA ASN A 64 -3.71 4.36 -11.55
C ASN A 64 -5.08 4.76 -10.98
N VAL A 65 -5.96 3.77 -10.86
CA VAL A 65 -7.29 3.92 -10.24
C VAL A 65 -7.16 3.89 -8.72
N VAL A 66 -7.74 4.87 -8.06
CA VAL A 66 -7.72 5.00 -6.60
C VAL A 66 -9.10 5.31 -6.04
N MET A 67 -9.26 4.97 -4.76
CA MET A 67 -10.43 5.30 -3.96
C MET A 67 -10.05 6.33 -2.89
N VAL A 68 -10.90 7.34 -2.71
CA VAL A 68 -10.75 8.33 -1.64
C VAL A 68 -11.22 7.74 -0.32
N ILE A 69 -10.32 7.63 0.65
CA ILE A 69 -10.57 6.96 1.95
C ILE A 69 -11.06 7.91 3.05
N GLY A 70 -10.83 9.22 2.90
CA GLY A 70 -11.10 10.24 3.93
C GLY A 70 -11.57 11.58 3.38
N GLY A 71 -11.97 12.49 4.28
CA GLY A 71 -12.50 13.82 3.94
C GLY A 71 -13.90 13.78 3.33
N ARG A 72 -14.35 14.93 2.79
CA ARG A 72 -15.70 15.10 2.22
C ARG A 72 -15.94 14.28 0.93
N ASN A 73 -14.87 13.85 0.27
CA ASN A 73 -14.92 13.08 -0.98
C ASN A 73 -14.81 11.56 -0.77
N LYS A 74 -14.91 11.06 0.47
CA LYS A 74 -14.79 9.64 0.81
C LYS A 74 -15.74 8.76 -0.03
N GLY A 75 -15.26 7.61 -0.48
CA GLY A 75 -16.01 6.62 -1.23
C GLY A 75 -16.04 6.84 -2.75
N ARG A 76 -15.48 7.95 -3.25
CA ARG A 76 -15.35 8.19 -4.69
C ARG A 76 -14.16 7.44 -5.27
N VAL A 77 -14.32 6.99 -6.51
CA VAL A 77 -13.29 6.29 -7.30
C VAL A 77 -12.91 7.15 -8.50
N GLY A 78 -11.62 7.21 -8.83
CA GLY A 78 -11.12 7.97 -9.98
C GLY A 78 -9.70 7.60 -10.36
N VAL A 79 -9.19 8.20 -11.42
CA VAL A 79 -7.81 8.01 -11.90
C VAL A 79 -6.93 9.17 -11.42
N ILE A 80 -5.73 8.88 -10.94
CA ILE A 80 -4.74 9.91 -10.56
C ILE A 80 -4.29 10.64 -11.82
N LYS A 81 -4.46 11.97 -11.87
CA LYS A 81 -3.98 12.83 -12.96
C LYS A 81 -2.61 13.46 -12.68
N ASN A 82 -2.40 13.94 -11.47
CA ASN A 82 -1.15 14.58 -11.02
C ASN A 82 -1.00 14.37 -9.51
N GLY A 83 0.25 14.33 -9.02
CA GLY A 83 0.60 14.24 -7.61
C GLY A 83 1.67 15.26 -7.27
N GLU A 84 1.28 16.33 -6.58
CA GLU A 84 2.19 17.40 -6.17
C GLU A 84 2.77 17.11 -4.78
N LYS A 85 4.09 17.28 -4.64
CA LYS A 85 4.78 17.17 -3.36
C LYS A 85 5.19 18.57 -2.88
N HIS A 86 4.65 18.98 -1.74
CA HIS A 86 5.00 20.23 -1.11
C HIS A 86 6.08 20.00 -0.05
N LYS A 87 7.10 20.86 -0.04
CA LYS A 87 8.21 20.77 0.92
C LYS A 87 7.70 21.05 2.33
N GLY A 88 7.90 20.11 3.25
CA GLY A 88 7.42 20.21 4.64
C GLY A 88 6.06 19.56 4.88
N SER A 89 5.45 18.95 3.86
CA SER A 89 4.27 18.08 4.00
C SER A 89 4.72 16.62 4.10
N ILE A 90 4.04 15.85 4.97
CA ILE A 90 4.24 14.40 5.15
C ILE A 90 3.75 13.60 3.95
#